data_AF-A0A958TXC2-F1
#
_entry.id   AF-A0A958TXC2-F1
#
_cell.length_a   1.000
_cell.length_b   1.000
_cell.length_c   1.000
_cell.angle_alpha   90.00
_cell.angle_beta   90.00
_cell.angle_gamma   90.00
#
_symmetry.space_group_name_H-M   'P 1'
#
loop_
_entity.id
_entity.type
_entity.pdbx_description
1 polymer ?
#
loop_
_entity_poly.entity_id
_entity_poly.type
_entity_poly.pdbx_seq_one_letter_code
_entity_poly.pdbx_strand_id
1 'polypeptide(L)' 'MSNQKRTKIVATLGPATSSEEILKHMVLEGVDVFRINFSHADYVTVKKT' A
#
# COMPACT_ATOMS: atom_id res chain seq x y z
N MET A 1 -7.10 -26.38 8.92
CA MET A 1 -6.19 -25.28 9.27
C MET A 1 -6.32 -24.21 8.21
N SER A 2 -6.68 -22.96 8.57
CA SER A 2 -6.76 -21.88 7.60
C SER A 2 -5.41 -21.71 6.91
N ASN A 3 -5.36 -21.85 5.59
CA ASN A 3 -4.16 -21.69 4.76
C ASN A 3 -3.75 -20.21 4.68
N GLN A 4 -3.40 -19.63 5.83
CA GLN A 4 -2.92 -18.26 5.96
C GLN A 4 -1.49 -18.22 5.43
N LYS A 5 -1.24 -17.37 4.43
CA LYS A 5 0.11 -17.14 3.91
C LYS A 5 1.01 -16.71 5.08
N ARG A 6 2.10 -17.44 5.31
CA ARG A 6 3.09 -17.11 6.37
C ARG A 6 3.95 -15.91 5.97
N THR A 7 4.15 -15.71 4.67
CA THR A 7 4.87 -14.56 4.09
C THR A 7 3.92 -13.39 3.90
N LYS A 8 4.30 -12.24 4.44
CA LYS A 8 3.58 -10.98 4.31
C LYS A 8 4.08 -10.18 3.11
N ILE A 9 3.17 -9.57 2.36
CA ILE A 9 3.49 -8.72 1.21
C ILE A 9 3.45 -7.25 1.64
N VAL A 10 4.57 -6.56 1.50
CA VAL A 10 4.71 -5.14 1.81
C VAL A 10 4.87 -4.35 0.50
N ALA A 11 3.97 -3.40 0.23
CA ALA A 11 4.03 -2.54 -0.95
C ALA A 11 4.36 -1.10 -0.54
N THR A 12 5.21 -0.41 -1.31
CA THR A 12 5.53 1.00 -1.03
C THR A 12 4.56 1.90 -1.79
N LEU A 13 3.90 2.81 -1.08
CA LEU A 13 3.00 3.79 -1.67
C LEU A 13 3.78 4.97 -2.24
N GLY A 14 3.36 5.40 -3.42
CA GLY A 14 3.89 6.57 -4.10
C GLY A 14 2.86 7.17 -5.06
N PRO A 15 3.26 8.14 -5.90
CA PRO A 15 2.35 8.82 -6.82
C PRO A 15 1.60 7.86 -7.75
N ALA A 16 2.26 6.78 -8.18
CA ALA A 16 1.67 5.75 -9.05
C ALA A 16 0.58 4.90 -8.38
N THR A 17 0.48 4.94 -7.04
CA THR A 17 -0.51 4.19 -6.26
C THR A 17 -1.41 5.12 -5.46
N SER A 18 -1.49 6.40 -5.84
CA SER A 18 -2.24 7.44 -5.13
C SER A 18 -3.76 7.40 -5.38
N SER A 19 -4.20 6.59 -6.34
CA SER A 19 -5.62 6.41 -6.66
C SER A 19 -6.28 5.42 -5.72
N GLU A 20 -7.45 5.76 -5.17
CA GLU A 20 -8.25 4.88 -4.30
C GLU A 20 -8.56 3.53 -4.97
N GLU A 21 -8.82 3.53 -6.29
CA GLU A 21 -9.06 2.31 -7.07
C GLU A 21 -7.85 1.38 -7.07
N ILE A 22 -6.64 1.93 -7.26
CA ILE A 22 -5.40 1.15 -7.28
C ILE A 22 -5.14 0.54 -5.90
N LEU A 23 -5.37 1.29 -4.82
CA LEU A 23 -5.24 0.80 -3.45
C LEU A 23 -6.21 -0.36 -3.18
N LYS A 24 -7.48 -0.23 -3.60
CA LYS A 24 -8.48 -1.30 -3.49
C LYS A 24 -8.04 -2.55 -4.24
N HIS A 25 -7.56 -2.40 -5.48
CA HIS A 25 -7.03 -3.53 -6.25
C HIS A 25 -5.84 -4.18 -5.53
N MET A 26 -4.88 -3.40 -5.01
CA MET A 26 -3.71 -3.94 -4.30
C MET A 26 -4.07 -4.75 -3.06
N VAL A 27 -5.08 -4.32 -2.29
CA VAL A 27 -5.57 -5.08 -1.14
C VAL A 27 -6.22 -6.39 -1.59
N LEU A 28 -7.02 -6.38 -2.66
CA LEU A 28 -7.66 -7.58 -3.20
C LEU A 28 -6.66 -8.59 -3.78
N GLU A 29 -5.58 -8.11 -4.38
CA GLU A 29 -4.46 -8.93 -4.88
C GLU A 29 -3.59 -9.53 -3.76
N GLY A 30 -3.76 -9.04 -2.52
CA GLY A 30 -3.18 -9.64 -1.31
C GLY A 30 -1.99 -8.90 -0.73
N VAL A 31 -1.91 -7.57 -0.88
CA VAL A 31 -1.00 -6.75 -0.08
C VAL A 31 -1.45 -6.76 1.39
N ASP A 32 -0.52 -7.05 2.30
CA ASP A 32 -0.79 -7.05 3.74
C ASP A 32 -0.48 -5.69 4.39
N VAL A 33 0.58 -5.01 3.95
CA VAL A 33 1.07 -3.77 4.56
C VAL A 33 1.50 -2.77 3.50
N PHE A 34 1.11 -1.52 3.70
CA PHE A 34 1.58 -0.40 2.89
C PHE A 34 2.67 0.38 3.63
N ARG A 35 3.80 0.60 2.94
CA ARG A 35 4.92 1.40 3.43
C ARG A 35 4.85 2.79 2.79
N ILE A 36 4.82 3.83 3.61
CA ILE A 36 4.94 5.21 3.16
C ILE A 36 6.39 5.66 3.38
N ASN A 37 7.08 6.03 2.32
CA ASN A 37 8.45 6.54 2.43
C ASN A 37 8.46 8.07 2.55
N PHE A 38 8.63 8.56 3.77
CA PHE A 38 8.62 9.99 4.09
C PHE A 38 9.87 10.77 3.66
N SER A 39 10.91 10.10 3.15
CA SER A 39 12.12 10.79 2.69
C SER A 39 11.90 11.70 1.47
N HIS A 40 10.85 11.43 0.68
CA HIS A 40 10.51 12.19 -0.54
C HIS A 40 9.03 12.62 -0.56
N ALA A 41 8.28 12.40 0.53
CA ALA A 41 6.85 12.64 0.58
C ALA A 41 6.53 13.90 1.38
N ASP A 42 6.00 14.91 0.70
CA ASP A 42 5.42 16.08 1.35
C ASP A 42 4.15 15.66 2.12
N TYR A 43 3.93 16.25 3.31
CA TYR A 43 2.79 15.89 4.19
C TYR A 43 1.44 16.03 3.46
N VAL A 44 1.37 16.93 2.48
CA VAL A 44 0.18 17.19 1.66
C VAL A 44 -0.16 15.99 0.76
N THR A 45 0.85 15.30 0.23
CA THR A 45 0.66 14.15 -0.66
C THR A 45 0.23 12.91 0.14
N VAL A 46 0.81 12.73 1.33
CA VAL A 46 0.45 11.61 2.23
C VAL A 46 -0.98 11.73 2.75
N LYS A 47 -1.48 12.95 3.00
CA LYS A 47 -2.84 13.15 3.53
C LYS A 47 -3.96 12.84 2.53
N LYS A 48 -3.63 12.76 1.23
CA LYS A 48 -4.55 12.46 0.13
C LYS A 48 -4.52 10.99 -0.32
N THR A 49 -3.49 10.23 0.08
CA THR A 49 -3.26 8.84 -0.32
C THR A 49 -3.70 7.91 0.78
#